data_AF-A0ABD5FFQ7-F1
#
_entry.id   AF-A0ABD5FFQ7-F1
#
_cell.length_a   1.000
_cell.length_b   1.000
_cell.length_c   1.000
_cell.angle_alpha   90.00
_cell.angle_beta   90.00
_cell.angle_gamma   90.00
#
_symmetry.space_group_name_H-M   'P 1'
#
loop_
_entity.id
_entity.type
_entity.pdbx_description
1 polymer ?
#
loop_
_entity_poly.entity_id
_entity_poly.type
_entity_poly.pdbx_seq_one_letter_code
_entity_poly.pdbx_strand_id
1 'polypeptide(L)'
;MRHYFHKEDLPIVFIKKAGYGELSQKLHREPDDLVISKVQMNTFKASEFRSIISKHDFRKFVVVGLMSNACVQSTCKGALAENYPVTLIEDAHDSVIKPMRNIWNRRLHDLGVTIMTTKEYIEK
;
A
#
# COMPACT_ATOMS: atom_id res chain seq x y z
N MET A 1 -8.26 7.89 7.49
CA MET A 1 -6.99 7.14 7.55
C MET A 1 -5.79 7.94 8.09
N ARG A 2 -5.67 9.25 7.81
CA ARG A 2 -4.41 10.03 7.94
C ARG A 2 -3.60 9.88 9.25
N HIS A 3 -4.24 9.62 10.37
CA HIS A 3 -3.58 9.41 11.68
C HIS A 3 -3.95 8.08 12.33
N TYR A 4 -4.74 7.24 11.65
CA TYR A 4 -5.30 6.03 12.24
C TYR A 4 -4.18 5.07 12.65
N PHE A 5 -3.28 4.75 11.73
CA PHE A 5 -2.19 3.81 12.01
C PHE A 5 -1.24 4.31 13.11
N HIS A 6 -0.93 5.61 13.16
CA HIS A 6 -0.16 6.20 14.27
C HIS A 6 -0.88 6.08 15.62
N LYS A 7 -2.19 6.37 15.65
CA LYS A 7 -2.99 6.25 16.89
C LYS A 7 -3.09 4.83 17.42
N GLU A 8 -3.11 3.85 16.52
CA GLU A 8 -3.17 2.43 16.86
C GLU A 8 -1.76 1.81 17.06
N ASP A 9 -0.70 2.62 17.06
CA ASP A 9 0.70 2.17 17.16
C ASP A 9 1.05 1.07 16.14
N LEU A 10 0.50 1.20 14.94
CA LEU A 10 0.72 0.26 13.84
C LEU A 10 1.81 0.77 12.89
N PRO A 11 2.70 -0.11 12.41
CA PRO A 11 3.81 0.29 11.56
C PRO A 11 3.33 0.81 10.20
N ILE A 12 3.87 1.95 9.77
CA ILE A 12 3.64 2.56 8.46
C ILE A 12 4.93 2.53 7.65
N VAL A 13 4.83 2.13 6.38
CA VAL A 13 5.95 2.19 5.43
C VAL A 13 5.56 3.06 4.24
N PHE A 14 6.17 4.23 4.13
CA PHE A 14 6.00 5.12 2.98
C PHE A 14 6.89 4.68 1.82
N ILE A 15 6.30 4.58 0.64
CA ILE A 15 6.98 4.06 -0.55
C ILE A 15 7.18 5.17 -1.57
N LYS A 16 8.44 5.47 -1.90
CA LYS A 16 8.81 6.39 -2.98
C LYS A 16 9.25 5.60 -4.22
N LYS A 17 8.69 5.92 -5.38
CA LYS A 17 9.14 5.37 -6.66
C LYS A 17 10.28 6.23 -7.21
N ALA A 18 11.45 5.63 -7.42
CA ALA A 18 12.60 6.30 -8.02
C ALA A 18 12.23 6.87 -9.40
N GLY A 19 12.52 8.16 -9.60
CA GLY A 19 12.25 8.92 -10.83
C GLY A 19 10.86 9.58 -10.92
N TYR A 20 10.03 9.52 -9.87
CA TYR A 20 8.63 9.99 -9.92
C TYR A 20 8.32 11.09 -8.89
N GLY A 21 9.34 11.83 -8.45
CA GLY A 21 9.21 12.92 -7.50
C GLY A 21 9.20 12.47 -6.04
N GLU A 22 8.88 13.43 -5.16
CA GLU A 22 8.87 13.26 -3.70
C GLU A 22 7.49 12.86 -3.17
N LEU A 23 7.47 12.33 -1.94
CA LEU A 23 6.23 12.13 -1.19
C LEU A 23 5.52 13.47 -0.97
N SER A 24 4.18 13.47 -1.05
CA SER A 24 3.40 14.69 -0.84
C SER A 24 3.57 15.22 0.59
N GLN A 25 3.81 16.52 0.73
CA GLN A 25 3.85 17.21 2.03
C GLN A 25 2.50 17.16 2.78
N LYS A 26 1.42 16.77 2.11
CA LYS A 26 0.10 16.55 2.73
C LYS A 26 0.02 15.22 3.49
N LEU A 27 0.93 14.29 3.24
CA LEU A 27 1.02 13.07 4.03
C LEU A 27 1.47 13.44 5.45
N HIS A 28 0.75 12.94 6.46
CA HIS A 28 1.23 13.06 7.82
C HIS A 28 2.30 12.00 8.03
N ARG A 29 3.48 12.44 8.44
CA ARG A 29 4.64 11.59 8.72
C ARG A 29 5.18 11.95 10.08
N GLU A 30 5.39 10.95 10.90
CA GLU A 30 6.13 11.06 12.16
C GLU A 30 7.63 10.78 11.91
N PRO A 31 8.53 11.27 12.79
CA PRO A 31 9.97 11.11 12.60
C PRO A 31 10.43 9.65 12.44
N ASP A 32 9.75 8.73 13.11
CA ASP A 32 10.10 7.30 13.15
C ASP A 32 9.42 6.49 12.03
N ASP A 33 8.64 7.14 11.15
CA ASP A 33 8.01 6.46 10.02
C ASP A 33 9.04 5.98 9.00
N LEU A 34 8.92 4.71 8.62
CA LEU A 34 9.79 4.08 7.64
C LEU A 34 9.52 4.67 6.25
N VAL A 35 10.57 5.09 5.55
CA VAL A 35 10.50 5.54 4.16
C VAL A 35 11.47 4.75 3.31
N ILE A 36 10.96 4.11 2.27
CA ILE A 36 11.80 3.34 1.35
C ILE A 36 11.67 3.82 -0.08
N SER A 37 12.74 3.64 -0.84
CA SER A 37 12.76 3.92 -2.28
C SER A 37 12.76 2.63 -3.09
N LYS A 38 11.93 2.56 -4.14
CA LYS A 38 11.87 1.40 -5.04
C LYS A 38 12.01 1.78 -6.51
N VAL A 39 12.61 0.86 -7.29
CA VAL A 39 12.68 0.98 -8.74
C VAL A 39 11.55 0.22 -9.42
N GLN A 40 11.18 -0.96 -8.91
CA GLN A 40 10.15 -1.82 -9.49
C GLN A 40 8.73 -1.35 -9.11
N MET A 41 7.73 -1.82 -9.85
CA MET A 41 6.32 -1.55 -9.52
C MET A 41 5.90 -2.29 -8.24
N ASN A 42 6.27 -3.55 -8.09
CA ASN A 42 6.01 -4.35 -6.89
C ASN A 42 7.01 -3.98 -5.77
N THR A 43 6.51 -3.46 -4.65
CA THR A 43 7.34 -3.12 -3.47
C THR A 43 8.03 -4.34 -2.86
N PHE A 44 7.46 -5.53 -2.93
CA PHE A 44 8.08 -6.78 -2.44
C PHE A 44 9.35 -7.19 -3.20
N LYS A 45 9.65 -6.55 -4.34
CA LYS A 45 10.92 -6.75 -5.06
C LYS A 45 12.04 -5.80 -4.59
N ALA A 46 11.73 -4.82 -3.74
CA ALA A 46 12.75 -3.94 -3.17
C ALA A 46 13.45 -4.64 -2.00
N SER A 47 14.79 -4.73 -2.06
CA SER A 47 15.59 -5.38 -1.01
C SER A 47 15.43 -4.71 0.36
N GLU A 48 15.35 -3.38 0.39
CA GLU A 48 15.11 -2.61 1.61
C GLU A 48 13.76 -2.95 2.25
N PHE A 49 12.69 -3.05 1.45
CA PHE A 49 11.38 -3.47 1.95
C PHE A 49 11.42 -4.88 2.53
N ARG A 50 12.09 -5.82 1.83
CA ARG A 50 12.24 -7.20 2.30
C ARG A 50 13.01 -7.27 3.61
N SER A 51 14.05 -6.46 3.76
CA SER A 51 14.82 -6.34 5.01
C SER A 51 13.95 -5.85 6.16
N ILE A 52 13.16 -4.79 5.93
CA ILE A 52 12.20 -4.27 6.91
C ILE A 52 11.20 -5.36 7.31
N ILE A 53 10.50 -5.97 6.36
CA ILE A 53 9.47 -6.95 6.71
C ILE A 53 10.02 -8.22 7.36
N SER A 54 11.32 -8.52 7.20
CA SER A 54 11.98 -9.64 7.90
C SER A 54 12.36 -9.31 9.34
N LYS A 55 12.56 -8.02 9.66
CA LYS A 55 12.93 -7.53 11.00
C LYS A 55 11.73 -7.23 11.89
N HIS A 56 10.56 -7.08 11.29
CA HIS A 56 9.31 -6.75 11.97
C HIS A 56 8.28 -7.87 11.75
N ASP A 57 7.42 -8.13 12.74
CA ASP A 57 6.36 -9.15 12.66
C ASP A 57 5.15 -8.64 11.86
N PHE A 58 5.34 -8.30 10.57
CA PHE A 58 4.22 -7.96 9.70
C PHE A 58 3.40 -9.21 9.38
N ARG A 59 2.13 -9.23 9.78
CA ARG A 59 1.22 -10.36 9.52
C ARG A 59 0.22 -10.13 8.41
N LYS A 60 -0.07 -8.86 8.08
CA LYS A 60 -1.02 -8.45 7.04
C LYS A 60 -0.67 -7.05 6.54
N PHE A 61 -1.05 -6.75 5.30
CA PHE A 61 -0.80 -5.43 4.71
C PHE A 61 -2.11 -4.71 4.38
N VAL A 62 -2.08 -3.39 4.55
CA VAL A 62 -3.10 -2.47 4.03
C VAL A 62 -2.42 -1.60 2.98
N VAL A 63 -2.99 -1.56 1.78
CA VAL A 63 -2.40 -0.88 0.63
C VAL A 63 -3.27 0.30 0.22
N VAL A 64 -2.63 1.45 0.02
CA VAL A 64 -3.17 2.70 -0.50
C VAL A 64 -2.17 3.33 -1.49
N GLY A 65 -2.56 4.36 -2.23
CA GLY A 65 -1.63 5.20 -3.00
C GLY A 65 -1.80 5.13 -4.51
N LEU A 66 -0.70 5.29 -5.26
CA LEU A 66 -0.75 5.52 -6.71
C LEU A 66 0.31 4.70 -7.46
N MET A 67 0.08 4.24 -8.69
CA MET A 67 -1.20 4.23 -9.41
C MET A 67 -1.89 2.86 -9.30
N SER A 68 -3.23 2.84 -9.36
CA SER A 68 -4.06 1.62 -9.30
C SER A 68 -3.56 0.52 -10.24
N ASN A 69 -3.37 0.86 -11.52
CA ASN A 69 -2.96 -0.08 -12.57
C ASN A 69 -1.46 -0.37 -12.64
N ALA A 70 -0.64 0.20 -11.75
CA ALA A 70 0.81 0.04 -11.74
C ALA A 70 1.31 -0.45 -10.38
N CYS A 71 1.85 0.47 -9.56
CA CYS A 71 2.45 0.15 -8.27
C CYS A 71 1.47 -0.52 -7.30
N VAL A 72 0.22 -0.06 -7.24
CA VAL A 72 -0.80 -0.59 -6.30
C VAL A 72 -1.11 -2.04 -6.63
N GLN A 73 -1.60 -2.34 -7.84
CA GLN A 73 -1.92 -3.74 -8.20
C GLN A 73 -0.71 -4.67 -8.16
N SER A 74 0.47 -4.20 -8.56
CA SER A 74 1.69 -5.03 -8.53
C SER A 74 2.11 -5.36 -7.11
N THR A 75 1.89 -4.43 -6.16
CA THR A 75 2.23 -4.64 -4.75
C THR A 75 1.21 -5.53 -4.06
N CYS A 76 -0.09 -5.38 -4.32
CA CYS A 76 -1.10 -6.30 -3.79
C CYS A 76 -0.86 -7.75 -4.25
N LYS A 77 -0.57 -7.95 -5.55
CA LYS A 77 -0.18 -9.27 -6.07
C LYS A 77 1.13 -9.78 -5.46
N GLY A 78 2.09 -8.88 -5.21
CA GLY A 78 3.32 -9.20 -4.50
C GLY A 78 3.06 -9.73 -3.09
N ALA A 79 2.19 -9.07 -2.33
CA ALA A 79 1.80 -9.50 -0.99
C ALA A 79 1.20 -10.91 -1.02
N LEU A 80 0.24 -11.16 -1.93
CA LEU A 80 -0.37 -12.48 -2.10
C LEU A 80 0.66 -13.56 -2.47
N ALA A 81 1.60 -13.25 -3.38
CA ALA A 81 2.64 -14.19 -3.78
C ALA A 81 3.61 -14.56 -2.65
N GLU A 82 3.78 -13.66 -1.68
CA GLU A 82 4.56 -13.88 -0.45
C GLU A 82 3.67 -14.40 0.70
N ASN A 83 2.43 -14.83 0.42
CA ASN A 83 1.44 -15.38 1.36
C ASN A 83 0.97 -14.42 2.46
N TYR A 84 1.04 -13.10 2.22
CA TYR A 84 0.46 -12.13 3.14
C TYR A 84 -1.00 -11.81 2.79
N PRO A 85 -1.92 -11.87 3.77
CA PRO A 85 -3.23 -11.24 3.64
C PRO A 85 -3.07 -9.76 3.34
N VAL A 86 -3.82 -9.27 2.34
CA VAL A 86 -3.77 -7.88 1.92
C VAL A 86 -5.17 -7.28 1.81
N THR A 87 -5.33 -6.09 2.37
CA THR A 87 -6.52 -5.24 2.20
C THR A 87 -6.17 -4.05 1.32
N LEU A 88 -6.90 -3.82 0.24
CA LEU A 88 -6.82 -2.60 -0.56
C LEU A 88 -7.95 -1.65 -0.16
N ILE A 89 -7.59 -0.41 0.14
CA ILE A 89 -8.56 0.62 0.53
C ILE A 89 -9.04 1.36 -0.72
N GLU A 90 -10.24 1.04 -1.19
CA GLU A 90 -10.69 1.37 -2.55
C GLU A 90 -10.95 2.86 -2.83
N ASP A 91 -11.13 3.65 -1.78
CA ASP A 91 -11.28 5.11 -1.83
C ASP A 91 -9.97 5.85 -1.52
N ALA A 92 -8.85 5.13 -1.37
CA ALA A 92 -7.53 5.67 -1.07
C ALA A 92 -6.45 5.29 -2.11
N HIS A 93 -6.85 4.89 -3.32
CA HIS A 93 -5.95 4.76 -4.45
C HIS A 93 -6.59 5.29 -5.74
N ASP A 94 -5.77 5.68 -6.72
CA ASP A 94 -6.28 6.16 -8.01
C ASP A 94 -5.25 5.98 -9.14
N SER A 95 -5.68 6.29 -10.36
CA SER A 95 -4.87 6.37 -11.58
C SER A 95 -5.31 7.58 -12.40
N VAL A 96 -4.43 8.06 -13.28
CA VAL A 96 -4.78 9.10 -14.26
C VAL A 96 -5.93 8.64 -15.17
N ILE A 97 -5.95 7.36 -15.53
CA ILE A 97 -7.01 6.74 -16.32
C ILE A 97 -8.16 6.32 -15.40
N LYS A 98 -9.24 7.11 -15.38
CA LYS A 98 -10.37 6.98 -14.42
C LYS A 98 -10.96 5.58 -14.24
N PRO A 99 -11.22 4.77 -15.29
CA PRO A 99 -11.78 3.44 -15.06
C PRO A 99 -10.82 2.48 -14.34
N MET A 100 -9.52 2.76 -14.29
CA MET A 100 -8.52 1.84 -13.72
C MET A 100 -8.74 1.56 -12.24
N ARG A 101 -9.22 2.52 -11.45
CA ARG A 101 -9.51 2.29 -10.04
C ARG A 101 -10.53 1.15 -9.87
N ASN A 102 -11.71 1.30 -10.46
CA ASN A 102 -12.79 0.32 -10.36
C ASN A 102 -12.44 -1.03 -11.02
N ILE A 103 -11.72 -1.01 -12.15
CA ILE A 103 -11.24 -2.23 -12.81
C ILE A 103 -10.31 -3.01 -11.87
N TRP A 104 -9.37 -2.34 -11.22
CA TRP A 104 -8.41 -3.00 -10.34
C TRP A 104 -8.99 -3.39 -8.99
N ASN A 105 -10.01 -2.70 -8.47
CA ASN A 105 -10.77 -3.18 -7.30
C ASN A 105 -11.34 -4.57 -7.59
N ARG A 106 -12.06 -4.71 -8.72
CA ARG A 106 -12.66 -5.98 -9.13
C ARG A 106 -11.61 -7.06 -9.36
N ARG A 107 -10.59 -6.76 -10.16
CA ARG A 107 -9.53 -7.74 -10.48
C ARG A 107 -8.74 -8.20 -9.26
N LEU A 108 -8.49 -7.32 -8.29
CA LEU A 108 -7.75 -7.69 -7.08
C LEU A 108 -8.65 -8.45 -6.10
N HIS A 109 -9.94 -8.09 -6.00
CA HIS A 109 -10.93 -8.87 -5.26
C HIS A 109 -10.99 -10.32 -5.78
N ASP A 110 -11.09 -10.50 -7.09
CA ASP A 110 -11.14 -11.84 -7.72
C ASP A 110 -9.87 -12.68 -7.48
N LEU A 111 -8.75 -12.03 -7.12
CA LEU A 111 -7.48 -12.66 -6.75
C LEU A 111 -7.33 -12.92 -5.24
N GLY A 112 -8.34 -12.57 -4.43
CA GLY A 112 -8.32 -12.78 -2.98
C GLY A 112 -7.80 -11.60 -2.16
N VAL A 113 -7.66 -10.40 -2.74
CA VAL A 113 -7.42 -9.16 -1.98
C VAL A 113 -8.73 -8.72 -1.32
N THR A 114 -8.71 -8.47 -0.02
CA THR A 114 -9.86 -7.85 0.67
C THR A 114 -10.02 -6.41 0.20
N ILE A 115 -11.20 -6.02 -0.25
CA ILE A 115 -11.50 -4.64 -0.64
C ILE A 115 -12.35 -4.00 0.45
N MET A 116 -11.95 -2.81 0.91
CA MET A 116 -12.69 -2.04 1.92
C MET A 116 -12.61 -0.56 1.60
N THR A 117 -13.62 0.20 1.97
CA THR A 117 -13.53 1.66 2.06
C THR A 117 -12.69 2.07 3.28
N THR A 118 -12.21 3.32 3.29
CA THR A 118 -11.52 3.89 4.45
C THR A 118 -12.42 3.84 5.69
N LYS A 119 -13.72 4.11 5.52
CA LYS A 119 -14.70 4.11 6.60
C LYS A 119 -14.83 2.71 7.23
N GLU A 120 -15.10 1.70 6.40
CA GLU A 120 -15.24 0.32 6.88
C GLU A 120 -13.98 -0.21 7.56
N TYR A 121 -12.79 0.21 7.10
CA TYR A 121 -11.54 -0.24 7.71
C TYR A 121 -11.31 0.34 9.10
N ILE A 122 -11.67 1.61 9.31
CA ILE A 122 -11.44 2.33 10.58
C ILE A 122 -12.50 2.02 11.63
N GLU A 123 -13.74 1.78 11.19
CA GLU A 123 -14.89 1.52 12.08
C GLU A 123 -15.07 0.03 12.43
N LYS A 124 -14.16 -0.84 11.96
CA LYS A 124 -14.12 -2.26 12.33
C LYS A 124 -13.62 -2.45 13.76
#